data_AF-A0A0E2YYE3-F1
#
_entry.id   AF-A0A0E2YYE3-F1
#
_cell.length_a   1.000
_cell.length_b   1.000
_cell.length_c   1.000
_cell.angle_alpha   90.00
_cell.angle_beta   90.00
_cell.angle_gamma   90.00
#
_symmetry.space_group_name_H-M   'P 1'
#
loop_
_entity.id
_entity.type
_entity.pdbx_description
1 polymer ?
#
loop_
_entity_poly.entity_id
_entity_poly.type
_entity_poly.pdbx_seq_one_letter_code
_entity_poly.pdbx_strand_id
1 'polypeptide(L)'
;IQLFSIQVPKVDVIHCSLAWLPSLVAVYAKKESNCPVIITEHGVAFRELLLYYNAYLFDEPSKIFWKVFSHNIVRVVYSIADVITPVCEANKNWEKSLGADPAKIKVIY
;
A
#
# COMPACT_ATOMS: atom_id res chain seq x y z
N ILE A 1 15.21 5.64 10.07
CA ILE A 1 13.98 5.91 9.26
C ILE A 1 13.26 7.09 9.92
N GLN A 2 13.37 8.30 9.35
CA GLN A 2 12.71 9.51 9.89
C GLN A 2 11.17 9.43 9.81
N LEU A 3 10.64 8.52 9.00
CA LEU A 3 9.21 8.32 8.77
C LEU A 3 8.39 8.08 10.05
N PHE A 4 8.98 7.45 11.07
CA PHE A 4 8.31 7.18 12.35
C PHE A 4 8.64 8.20 13.45
N SER A 5 9.45 9.22 13.12
CA SER A 5 9.85 10.27 14.07
C SER A 5 8.94 11.50 14.01
N ILE A 6 7.98 11.53 13.08
CA ILE A 6 6.98 12.59 12.97
C ILE A 6 5.85 12.35 13.97
N GLN A 7 5.44 13.41 14.67
CA GLN A 7 4.18 13.38 15.42
C GLN A 7 3.02 13.39 14.43
N VAL A 8 2.15 12.39 14.53
CA VAL A 8 0.93 12.33 13.73
C VAL A 8 -0.12 13.21 14.42
N PRO A 9 -0.70 14.22 13.72
CA PRO A 9 -1.77 15.02 14.29
C PRO A 9 -3.03 14.16 14.50
N LYS A 10 -3.90 14.58 15.41
CA LYS A 10 -5.23 13.98 15.50
C LYS A 10 -6.01 14.31 14.22
N VAL A 11 -6.52 13.28 13.58
CA VAL A 11 -7.30 13.35 12.33
C VAL A 11 -8.58 12.55 12.49
N ASP A 12 -9.55 12.76 11.60
CA ASP A 12 -10.76 11.94 11.56
C ASP A 12 -10.63 10.76 10.57
N VAL A 13 -9.80 10.93 9.54
CA VAL A 13 -9.58 9.94 8.46
C VAL A 13 -8.13 9.98 8.02
N ILE A 14 -7.57 8.82 7.71
CA ILE A 14 -6.26 8.66 7.09
C ILE A 14 -6.47 8.24 5.64
N HIS A 15 -5.88 8.97 4.70
CA HIS A 15 -5.95 8.64 3.27
C HIS A 15 -4.56 8.39 2.70
N CYS A 16 -4.39 7.24 2.06
CA CYS A 16 -3.17 6.86 1.36
C CYS A 16 -3.44 6.84 -0.15
N SER A 17 -2.54 7.42 -0.95
CA SER A 17 -2.66 7.44 -2.42
C SER A 17 -2.05 6.21 -3.11
N LEU A 18 -1.47 5.28 -2.35
CA LEU A 18 -0.87 4.02 -2.81
C LEU A 18 -0.51 3.12 -1.63
N ALA A 19 -0.38 1.80 -1.85
CA ALA A 19 0.11 0.86 -0.84
C ALA A 19 1.65 0.65 -0.91
N TRP A 20 2.44 1.58 -0.36
CA TRP A 20 3.91 1.45 -0.29
C TRP A 20 4.51 2.07 1.00
N LEU A 21 5.84 2.20 1.07
CA LEU A 21 6.59 2.69 2.22
C LEU A 21 6.04 3.97 2.85
N PRO A 22 5.66 5.04 2.12
CA PRO A 22 5.10 6.24 2.75
C PRO A 22 3.83 5.94 3.56
N SER A 23 3.03 4.98 3.11
CA SER A 23 1.77 4.57 3.74
C SER A 23 1.98 3.74 5.01
N LEU A 24 3.21 3.34 5.36
CA LEU A 24 3.48 2.73 6.67
C LEU A 24 3.22 3.69 7.84
N VAL A 25 3.25 5.01 7.62
CA VAL A 25 2.83 5.99 8.64
C VAL A 25 1.38 5.75 9.04
N ALA A 26 0.52 5.29 8.11
CA ALA A 26 -0.88 5.01 8.39
C ALA A 26 -1.05 3.87 9.41
N VAL A 27 -0.11 2.93 9.51
CA VAL A 27 -0.13 1.87 10.54
C VAL A 27 -0.02 2.48 11.93
N TYR A 28 0.93 3.39 12.11
CA TYR A 28 1.11 4.10 13.37
C TYR A 28 -0.05 5.07 13.64
N ALA A 29 -0.44 5.87 12.64
CA ALA A 29 -1.55 6.82 12.75
C ALA A 29 -2.88 6.13 13.12
N LYS A 30 -3.21 4.99 12.50
CA LYS A 30 -4.40 4.20 12.84
C LYS A 30 -4.34 3.71 14.27
N LYS A 31 -3.17 3.24 14.74
CA LYS A 31 -3.00 2.79 16.12
C LYS A 31 -3.19 3.92 17.13
N GLU A 32 -2.68 5.12 16.86
CA GLU A 32 -2.75 6.26 17.79
C GLU A 32 -4.14 6.93 17.81
N SER A 33 -4.80 7.03 16.66
CA SER A 33 -6.05 7.80 16.52
C SER A 33 -7.31 6.94 16.36
N ASN A 34 -7.17 5.63 16.13
CA ASN A 34 -8.28 4.69 15.85
C ASN A 34 -9.20 5.13 14.69
N CYS A 35 -8.64 5.85 13.71
CA CYS A 35 -9.38 6.41 12.58
C CYS A 35 -9.52 5.41 11.42
N PRO A 36 -10.56 5.56 10.59
CA PRO A 36 -10.66 4.86 9.32
C PRO A 36 -9.47 5.17 8.40
N VAL A 37 -8.97 4.14 7.73
CA VAL A 37 -7.93 4.20 6.70
C VAL A 37 -8.54 3.91 5.34
N ILE A 38 -8.40 4.86 4.43
CA ILE A 38 -8.79 4.74 3.02
C ILE A 38 -7.54 4.68 2.18
N ILE A 39 -7.49 3.78 1.21
CA ILE A 39 -6.41 3.73 0.21
C ILE A 39 -7.04 3.94 -1.15
N THR A 40 -6.55 4.91 -1.92
CA THR A 40 -6.84 4.98 -3.36
C THR A 40 -5.75 4.25 -4.12
N GLU A 41 -6.16 3.34 -5.01
CA GLU A 41 -5.24 2.52 -5.78
C GLU A 41 -5.37 2.79 -7.28
N HIS A 42 -4.22 3.05 -7.89
CA HIS A 42 -4.09 3.22 -9.33
C HIS A 42 -3.59 1.93 -10.02
N GLY A 43 -3.29 0.89 -9.23
CA GLY A 43 -2.75 -0.38 -9.70
C GLY A 43 -1.32 -0.32 -10.21
N VAL A 44 -0.69 0.86 -10.29
CA VAL A 44 0.64 1.06 -10.90
C VAL A 44 1.81 0.91 -9.94
N ALA A 45 1.68 1.35 -8.68
CA ALA A 45 2.83 1.50 -7.78
C ALA A 45 3.64 0.21 -7.62
N PHE A 46 2.99 -0.92 -7.28
CA PHE A 46 3.69 -2.19 -7.15
C PHE A 46 4.27 -2.69 -8.49
N ARG A 47 3.58 -2.45 -9.61
CA ARG A 47 4.07 -2.86 -10.95
C ARG A 47 5.33 -2.09 -11.34
N GLU A 48 5.37 -0.79 -11.07
CA GLU A 48 6.55 0.05 -11.29
C GLU A 48 7.74 -0.41 -10.46
N LEU A 49 7.51 -0.83 -9.21
CA LEU A 49 8.56 -1.44 -8.38
C LEU A 49 9.09 -2.74 -9.01
N LEU A 50 8.20 -3.64 -9.46
CA LEU A 50 8.63 -4.87 -10.14
C LEU A 50 9.45 -4.60 -11.41
N LEU A 51 9.03 -3.63 -12.23
CA LEU A 51 9.76 -3.19 -13.41
C LEU A 51 11.13 -2.62 -13.02
N TYR A 52 11.18 -1.75 -12.02
CA TYR A 52 12.42 -1.16 -11.51
C TYR A 52 13.39 -2.23 -11.02
N TYR A 53 12.93 -3.19 -10.21
CA TYR A 53 13.77 -4.27 -9.70
C TYR A 53 14.33 -5.15 -10.81
N ASN A 54 13.52 -5.46 -11.82
CA ASN A 54 13.97 -6.26 -12.95
C ASN A 54 14.95 -5.51 -13.86
N ALA A 55 14.80 -4.18 -14.00
CA ALA A 55 15.62 -3.36 -14.89
C ALA A 55 16.95 -2.92 -14.27
N TYR A 56 16.98 -2.66 -12.96
CA TYR A 56 18.10 -1.93 -12.33
C TYR A 56 18.83 -2.69 -11.21
N LEU A 57 18.32 -3.81 -10.71
CA LEU A 57 19.05 -4.66 -9.77
C LEU A 57 19.86 -5.73 -10.51
N PHE A 58 21.14 -5.85 -10.18
CA PHE A 58 22.07 -6.70 -10.92
C PHE A 58 22.10 -8.14 -10.42
N ASP A 59 21.91 -8.37 -9.13
CA ASP A 59 21.96 -9.71 -8.53
C ASP A 59 20.56 -10.26 -8.19
N GLU A 60 20.39 -11.58 -8.37
CA GLU A 60 19.12 -12.27 -8.09
C GLU A 60 18.70 -12.22 -6.61
N PRO A 61 19.60 -12.38 -5.62
CA PRO A 61 19.23 -12.22 -4.21
C PRO A 61 18.56 -10.87 -3.90
N SER A 62 19.11 -9.76 -4.40
CA SER A 62 18.52 -8.43 -4.23
C SER A 62 17.15 -8.32 -4.89
N LYS A 63 16.97 -8.88 -6.10
CA LYS A 63 15.66 -8.89 -6.77
C LYS A 63 14.63 -9.65 -5.96
N ILE A 64 14.97 -10.84 -5.46
CA ILE A 64 14.08 -11.65 -4.63
C ILE A 64 13.72 -10.89 -3.36
N PHE A 65 14.72 -10.35 -2.67
CA PHE A 65 14.52 -9.57 -1.46
C PHE A 65 13.54 -8.42 -1.70
N TRP A 66 13.79 -7.56 -2.69
CA TRP A 66 12.96 -6.38 -2.94
C TRP A 66 11.55 -6.72 -3.41
N LYS A 67 11.37 -7.78 -4.21
CA LYS A 67 10.04 -8.26 -4.61
C LYS A 67 9.23 -8.75 -3.41
N VAL A 68 9.84 -9.58 -2.56
CA VAL A 68 9.19 -10.13 -1.36
C VAL A 68 8.93 -9.04 -0.34
N PHE A 69 9.91 -8.19 -0.06
CA PHE A 69 9.78 -7.06 0.85
C PHE A 69 8.63 -6.15 0.41
N SER A 70 8.61 -5.78 -0.87
CA SER A 70 7.59 -4.86 -1.38
C SER A 70 6.19 -5.42 -1.34
N HIS A 71 6.06 -6.71 -1.69
CA HIS A 71 4.79 -7.41 -1.60
C HIS A 71 4.27 -7.44 -0.16
N ASN A 72 5.13 -7.65 0.82
CA ASN A 72 4.74 -7.66 2.23
C ASN A 72 4.34 -6.26 2.73
N ILE A 73 5.01 -5.19 2.30
CA ILE A 73 4.59 -3.82 2.63
C ILE A 73 3.19 -3.53 2.08
N VAL A 74 2.94 -3.86 0.80
CA VAL A 74 1.60 -3.70 0.18
C VAL A 74 0.54 -4.41 1.02
N ARG A 75 0.79 -5.66 1.41
CA ARG A 75 -0.14 -6.46 2.22
C ARG A 75 -0.40 -5.89 3.60
N VAL A 76 0.63 -5.34 4.26
CA VAL A 76 0.48 -4.67 5.56
C VAL A 76 -0.40 -3.42 5.41
N VAL A 77 -0.20 -2.65 4.34
CA VAL A 77 -1.01 -1.45 4.10
C VAL A 77 -2.47 -1.84 3.78
N TYR A 78 -2.71 -2.89 2.99
CA TYR A 78 -4.07 -3.42 2.77
C TYR A 78 -4.72 -4.00 4.03
N SER A 79 -3.95 -4.60 4.94
CA SER A 79 -4.53 -5.20 6.15
C SER A 79 -5.11 -4.15 7.09
N ILE A 80 -4.47 -2.98 7.20
CA ILE A 80 -4.96 -1.87 8.01
C ILE A 80 -6.07 -1.06 7.32
N ALA A 81 -6.25 -1.19 6.01
CA ALA A 81 -7.27 -0.45 5.28
C ALA A 81 -8.68 -0.86 5.72
N ASP A 82 -9.58 0.12 5.81
CA ASP A 82 -11.00 -0.10 5.99
C ASP A 82 -11.74 -0.06 4.64
N VAL A 83 -11.24 0.76 3.70
CA VAL A 83 -11.72 0.80 2.31
C VAL A 83 -10.53 0.94 1.36
N ILE A 84 -10.55 0.19 0.27
CA ILE A 84 -9.60 0.30 -0.85
C ILE A 84 -10.39 0.76 -2.07
N THR A 85 -9.98 1.87 -2.67
CA THR A 85 -10.69 2.55 -3.75
C THR A 85 -9.88 2.55 -5.06
N PRO A 86 -9.93 1.45 -5.83
CA PRO A 86 -9.42 1.42 -7.19
C PRO A 86 -10.10 2.48 -8.06
N VAL A 87 -9.33 3.10 -8.94
CA VAL A 87 -9.86 4.06 -9.93
C VAL A 87 -10.52 3.39 -11.16
N CYS A 88 -10.45 2.06 -11.27
CA CYS A 88 -11.15 1.31 -12.32
C CYS A 88 -11.30 -0.18 -11.95
N GLU A 89 -12.27 -0.88 -12.55
CA GLU A 89 -12.50 -2.32 -12.32
C GLU A 89 -11.29 -3.19 -12.69
N ALA A 90 -10.48 -2.78 -13.66
CA ALA A 90 -9.28 -3.53 -14.04
C ALA A 90 -8.24 -3.59 -12.89
N ASN A 91 -8.14 -2.55 -12.07
CA ASN A 91 -7.18 -2.48 -10.96
C ASN A 91 -7.57 -3.36 -9.77
N LYS A 92 -8.88 -3.55 -9.54
CA LYS A 92 -9.41 -4.43 -8.49
C LYS A 92 -8.85 -5.85 -8.56
N ASN A 93 -8.68 -6.40 -9.76
CA ASN A 93 -8.13 -7.75 -9.92
C ASN A 93 -6.68 -7.85 -9.44
N TRP A 94 -5.90 -6.79 -9.66
CA TRP A 94 -4.53 -6.70 -9.17
C TRP A 94 -4.49 -6.60 -7.64
N GLU A 95 -5.29 -5.73 -7.06
CA GLU A 95 -5.38 -5.58 -5.59
C GLU A 95 -5.74 -6.91 -4.91
N LYS A 96 -6.72 -7.63 -5.45
CA LYS A 96 -7.08 -8.98 -4.98
C LYS A 96 -5.90 -9.95 -5.06
N SER A 97 -5.18 -9.96 -6.18
CA SER A 97 -4.00 -10.83 -6.35
C SER A 97 -2.86 -10.49 -5.37
N LEU A 98 -2.82 -9.23 -4.91
CA LEU A 98 -1.87 -8.73 -3.92
C LEU A 98 -2.35 -8.97 -2.48
N GLY A 99 -3.50 -9.60 -2.27
CA GLY A 99 -4.02 -9.99 -0.96
C GLY A 99 -4.96 -8.97 -0.31
N ALA A 100 -5.48 -8.00 -1.08
CA ALA A 100 -6.56 -7.15 -0.59
C ALA A 100 -7.83 -7.97 -0.36
N ASP A 101 -8.53 -7.67 0.74
CA ASP A 101 -9.84 -8.27 1.03
C ASP A 101 -10.88 -7.74 0.03
N PRO A 102 -11.52 -8.62 -0.78
CA PRO A 102 -12.55 -8.21 -1.74
C PRO A 102 -13.71 -7.43 -1.13
N ALA A 103 -14.04 -7.65 0.15
CA ALA A 103 -15.12 -6.95 0.84
C ALA A 103 -14.78 -5.48 1.13
N LYS A 104 -13.49 -5.12 1.15
CA LYS A 104 -13.00 -3.75 1.36
C LYS A 104 -12.85 -2.96 0.08
N ILE A 105 -12.90 -3.61 -1.09
CA ILE A 105 -12.66 -2.95 -2.38
C ILE A 105 -13.95 -2.29 -2.90
N LYS A 106 -13.89 -0.98 -3.15
CA LYS A 106 -14.96 -0.17 -3.74
C LYS A 106 -14.40 0.68 -4.89
N VAL A 107 -14.67 0.27 -6.12
CA VAL A 107 -14.22 1.02 -7.31
C VAL A 107 -14.92 2.39 -7.35
N ILE A 108 -14.15 3.44 -7.61
CA ILE A 108 -14.63 4.81 -7.81
C ILE A 108 -14.11 5.34 -9.15
N TYR A 109 -14.93 6.14 -9.85
CA TYR A 109 -14.63 6.72 -11.17
C TYR A 109 -14.36 8.22 -11.07
#